data_AF-A0A1E7Q377-F1
#
_entry.id   AF-A0A1E7Q377-F1
#
_cell.length_a   1.000
_cell.length_b   1.000
_cell.length_c   1.000
_cell.angle_alpha   90.00
_cell.angle_beta   90.00
_cell.angle_gamma   90.00
#
_symmetry.space_group_name_H-M   'P 1'
#
loop_
_entity.id
_entity.type
_entity.pdbx_description
1 polymer ?
#
loop_
_entity_poly.entity_id
_entity_poly.type
_entity_poly.pdbx_seq_one_letter_code
_entity_poly.pdbx_strand_id
1 'polypeptide(L)'
;MEHTLQHPIGLMHLVVAMLAIVIGALVVLAKKGTSKHKWLGRAYVAMMLAVNVTAFLIYELFGGFGLFHWMALFSLLSVVIGYVPARLRKPGWKAQHAYFMCGSYVGLLAAFAAETMTRYLWLPFFTAVTIVSLTVIFIGILLMFRFIPRILNQIS
;
A
#
# COMPACT_ATOMS: atom_id res chain seq x y z
N MET A 1 -0.07 18.08 -24.98
CA MET A 1 1.02 18.16 -23.97
C MET A 1 0.73 17.31 -22.73
N GLU A 2 -0.54 17.10 -22.35
CA GLU A 2 -0.88 16.24 -21.20
C GLU A 2 -0.52 14.77 -21.42
N HIS A 3 -0.78 14.20 -22.61
CA HIS A 3 -0.41 12.82 -22.94
C HIS A 3 1.10 12.53 -22.87
N THR A 4 1.96 13.52 -23.08
CA THR A 4 3.43 13.32 -23.05
C THR A 4 3.99 13.25 -21.63
N LEU A 5 3.29 13.79 -20.63
CA LEU A 5 3.72 13.76 -19.22
C LEU A 5 3.20 12.53 -18.46
N GLN A 6 2.10 11.93 -18.90
CA GLN A 6 1.50 10.77 -18.22
C GLN A 6 2.39 9.51 -18.33
N HIS A 7 3.03 9.30 -19.47
CA HIS A 7 3.92 8.15 -19.69
C HIS A 7 5.13 8.09 -18.73
N PRO A 8 5.94 9.17 -18.54
CA PRO A 8 7.05 9.13 -17.58
C PRO A 8 6.57 9.05 -16.12
N ILE A 9 5.42 9.66 -15.78
CA ILE A 9 4.82 9.58 -14.44
C ILE A 9 4.35 8.15 -14.15
N GLY A 10 3.69 7.50 -15.11
CA GLY A 10 3.26 6.11 -15.00
C GLY A 10 4.42 5.14 -14.79
N LEU A 11 5.52 5.32 -15.53
CA LEU A 11 6.74 4.53 -15.32
C LEU A 11 7.34 4.76 -13.94
N MET A 12 7.43 6.02 -13.49
CA MET A 12 7.90 6.35 -12.15
C MET A 12 7.01 5.71 -11.08
N HIS A 13 5.68 5.82 -11.22
CA HIS A 13 4.71 5.20 -10.33
C HIS A 13 4.94 3.70 -10.20
N LEU A 14 5.07 3.00 -11.34
CA LEU A 14 5.32 1.56 -11.37
C LEU A 14 6.63 1.17 -10.68
N VAL A 15 7.74 1.84 -11.02
CA VAL A 15 9.06 1.55 -10.43
C VAL A 15 9.04 1.77 -8.93
N VAL A 16 8.48 2.90 -8.47
CA VAL A 16 8.38 3.20 -7.04
C VAL A 16 7.44 2.21 -6.33
N ALA A 17 6.33 1.80 -6.95
CA ALA A 17 5.42 0.80 -6.39
C ALA A 17 6.11 -0.56 -6.23
N MET A 18 6.89 -1.00 -7.22
CA MET A 18 7.66 -2.24 -7.12
C MET A 18 8.69 -2.19 -5.99
N LEU A 19 9.39 -1.07 -5.84
CA LEU A 19 10.30 -0.87 -4.71
C LEU A 19 9.55 -0.85 -3.37
N ALA A 20 8.38 -0.21 -3.31
CA ALA A 20 7.53 -0.19 -2.12
C ALA A 20 7.08 -1.60 -1.71
N ILE A 21 6.78 -2.48 -2.68
CA ILE A 21 6.46 -3.89 -2.42
C ILE A 21 7.65 -4.59 -1.76
N VAL A 22 8.85 -4.46 -2.33
CA VAL A 22 10.06 -5.10 -1.79
C VAL A 22 10.38 -4.57 -0.39
N ILE A 23 10.41 -3.25 -0.20
CA ILE A 23 10.69 -2.65 1.11
C ILE A 23 9.59 -3.00 2.13
N GLY A 24 8.32 -2.98 1.73
CA GLY A 24 7.20 -3.37 2.57
C GLY A 24 7.31 -4.81 3.07
N ALA A 25 7.69 -5.76 2.20
CA ALA A 25 7.99 -7.14 2.60
C ALA A 25 9.10 -7.18 3.66
N LEU A 26 10.20 -6.44 3.45
CA LEU A 26 11.29 -6.35 4.41
C LEU A 26 10.85 -5.76 5.75
N VAL A 27 9.94 -4.78 5.78
CA VAL A 27 9.34 -4.24 7.01
C VAL A 27 8.51 -5.30 7.75
N VAL A 28 7.69 -6.05 7.01
CA VAL A 28 6.84 -7.13 7.53
C VAL A 28 7.66 -8.32 8.05
N LEU A 29 8.85 -8.57 7.52
CA LEU A 29 9.74 -9.64 7.99
C LEU A 29 10.71 -9.19 9.09
N ALA A 30 11.12 -7.92 9.13
CA ALA A 30 12.08 -7.43 10.11
C ALA A 30 11.56 -7.55 11.56
N LYS A 31 12.45 -7.83 12.52
CA LYS A 31 12.10 -7.81 13.96
C LYS A 31 11.59 -6.42 14.38
N LYS A 32 10.42 -6.39 15.01
CA LYS A 32 9.68 -5.15 15.33
C LYS A 32 10.39 -4.38 16.43
N GLY A 33 10.26 -3.05 16.42
CA GLY A 33 10.90 -2.16 17.40
C GLY A 33 12.41 -1.91 17.20
N THR A 34 13.08 -2.68 16.34
CA THR A 34 14.51 -2.51 16.04
C THR A 34 14.81 -1.26 15.19
N SER A 35 16.05 -0.79 15.21
CA SER A 35 16.52 0.29 14.33
C SER A 35 16.33 -0.05 12.86
N LYS A 36 16.53 -1.33 12.48
CA LYS A 36 16.29 -1.83 11.12
C LYS A 36 14.83 -1.67 10.71
N HIS A 37 13.88 -2.08 11.56
CA HIS A 37 12.45 -1.92 11.29
C HIS A 37 12.06 -0.44 11.15
N LYS A 38 12.60 0.44 12.00
CA LYS A 38 12.34 1.89 11.92
C LYS A 38 12.89 2.51 10.62
N TRP A 39 14.09 2.11 10.19
CA TRP A 39 14.68 2.63 8.96
C TRP A 39 13.90 2.15 7.72
N LEU A 40 13.65 0.84 7.62
CA LEU A 40 12.85 0.26 6.54
C LEU A 40 11.43 0.85 6.51
N GLY A 41 10.80 1.04 7.68
CA GLY A 41 9.47 1.63 7.78
C GLY A 41 9.40 3.07 7.25
N ARG A 42 10.44 3.88 7.51
CA ARG A 42 10.53 5.23 6.94
C ARG A 42 10.73 5.21 5.43
N ALA A 43 11.58 4.30 4.93
CA ALA A 43 11.77 4.12 3.49
C ALA A 43 10.47 3.71 2.80
N TYR A 44 9.74 2.74 3.37
CA TYR A 44 8.42 2.31 2.90
C TYR A 44 7.42 3.48 2.87
N VAL A 45 7.33 4.27 3.95
CA VAL A 45 6.43 5.44 4.00
C VAL A 45 6.78 6.45 2.91
N ALA A 46 8.07 6.77 2.71
CA ALA A 46 8.50 7.68 1.65
C ALA A 46 8.09 7.17 0.26
N MET A 47 8.27 5.87 0.00
CA MET A 47 7.83 5.25 -1.26
C MET A 47 6.31 5.29 -1.42
N MET A 48 5.54 4.98 -0.37
CA MET A 48 4.09 5.04 -0.41
C MET A 48 3.57 6.47 -0.66
N LEU A 49 4.22 7.50 -0.14
CA LEU A 49 3.88 8.88 -0.46
C LEU A 49 4.11 9.17 -1.94
N ALA A 50 5.24 8.75 -2.51
CA ALA A 50 5.54 8.91 -3.92
C ALA A 50 4.56 8.12 -4.82
N VAL A 51 4.19 6.88 -4.46
CA VAL A 51 3.16 6.09 -5.15
C VAL A 51 1.82 6.82 -5.15
N ASN A 52 1.37 7.31 -4.00
CA ASN A 52 0.08 7.99 -3.90
C ASN A 52 0.06 9.33 -4.65
N VAL A 53 1.12 10.14 -4.54
CA VAL A 53 1.24 11.40 -5.28
C VAL A 53 1.22 11.15 -6.79
N THR A 54 2.02 10.20 -7.28
CA THR A 54 2.03 9.88 -8.72
C THR A 54 0.69 9.29 -9.18
N ALA A 55 0.00 8.50 -8.36
CA ALA A 55 -1.34 8.00 -8.68
C ALA A 55 -2.36 9.12 -8.92
N PHE A 56 -2.30 10.20 -8.12
CA PHE A 56 -3.16 11.37 -8.31
C PHE A 56 -2.88 12.18 -9.58
N LEU A 57 -1.77 11.90 -10.27
CA LEU A 57 -1.35 12.58 -11.49
C LEU A 57 -1.59 11.74 -12.76
N ILE A 58 -2.11 10.52 -12.63
CA ILE A 58 -2.32 9.58 -13.75
C ILE A 58 -3.82 9.46 -14.04
N TYR A 59 -4.22 9.88 -15.24
CA TYR A 59 -5.63 9.92 -15.67
C TYR A 59 -5.96 9.00 -16.85
N GLU A 60 -4.99 8.23 -17.35
CA GLU A 60 -5.09 7.47 -18.62
C GLU A 60 -6.31 6.54 -18.70
N LEU A 61 -6.74 5.94 -17.58
CA LEU A 61 -7.77 4.92 -17.60
C LEU A 61 -9.21 5.48 -17.70
N PHE A 62 -9.50 6.61 -17.05
CA PHE A 62 -10.86 7.18 -16.97
C PHE A 62 -10.97 8.57 -17.60
N GLY A 63 -9.87 9.14 -18.11
CA GLY A 63 -9.82 10.51 -18.61
C GLY A 63 -10.00 11.58 -17.52
N GLY A 64 -9.98 11.18 -16.25
CA GLY A 64 -10.26 12.05 -15.10
C GLY A 64 -10.15 11.28 -13.78
N PHE A 65 -10.57 11.92 -12.69
CA PHE A 65 -10.56 11.30 -11.37
C PHE A 65 -11.45 10.06 -11.35
N GLY A 66 -10.89 8.93 -10.92
CA GLY A 66 -11.55 7.62 -11.02
C GLY A 66 -11.23 6.69 -9.87
N LEU A 67 -11.58 5.41 -10.01
CA LEU A 67 -11.48 4.39 -8.96
C LEU A 67 -10.07 4.33 -8.33
N PHE A 68 -9.01 4.35 -9.14
CA PHE A 68 -7.63 4.29 -8.63
C PHE A 68 -7.23 5.52 -7.80
N HIS A 69 -7.84 6.69 -8.03
CA HIS A 69 -7.59 7.87 -7.22
C HIS A 69 -8.24 7.75 -5.83
N TRP A 70 -9.46 7.19 -5.76
CA TRP A 70 -10.08 6.86 -4.49
C TRP A 70 -9.25 5.82 -3.70
N MET A 71 -8.72 4.81 -4.39
CA MET A 71 -7.82 3.83 -3.76
C MET A 71 -6.53 4.46 -3.26
N ALA A 72 -5.92 5.38 -4.02
CA ALA A 72 -4.75 6.14 -3.58
C ALA A 72 -5.07 7.01 -2.35
N LEU A 73 -6.24 7.64 -2.30
CA LEU A 73 -6.69 8.40 -1.12
C LEU A 73 -6.80 7.50 0.11
N PHE A 74 -7.46 6.35 0.00
CA PHE A 74 -7.58 5.41 1.12
C PHE A 74 -6.22 4.84 1.55
N SER A 75 -5.32 4.56 0.59
CA SER A 75 -3.96 4.17 0.89
C SER A 75 -3.20 5.25 1.64
N LEU A 76 -3.30 6.51 1.21
CA LEU A 76 -2.62 7.63 1.84
C LEU A 76 -3.12 7.83 3.28
N LEU A 77 -4.44 7.80 3.48
CA LEU A 77 -5.05 7.89 4.81
C LEU A 77 -4.57 6.74 5.71
N SER A 78 -4.54 5.51 5.19
CA SER A 78 -4.04 4.35 5.93
C SER A 78 -2.59 4.53 6.40
N VAL A 79 -1.70 4.99 5.51
CA VAL A 79 -0.30 5.27 5.85
C VAL A 79 -0.19 6.38 6.89
N VAL A 80 -0.95 7.47 6.75
CA VAL A 80 -0.94 8.59 7.71
C VAL A 80 -1.41 8.12 9.10
N ILE A 81 -2.53 7.40 9.16
CA ILE A 81 -3.12 6.88 10.40
C ILE A 81 -2.18 5.84 11.05
N GLY A 82 -1.47 5.04 10.27
CA GLY A 82 -0.49 4.08 10.77
C GLY A 82 0.83 4.72 11.23
N TYR A 83 1.30 5.76 10.55
CA TYR A 83 2.64 6.32 10.78
C TYR A 83 2.66 7.47 11.79
N VAL A 84 1.75 8.44 11.68
CA VAL A 84 1.82 9.68 12.47
C VAL A 84 1.64 9.42 13.98
N PRO A 85 0.63 8.67 14.45
CA PRO A 85 0.48 8.37 15.88
C PRO A 85 1.66 7.58 16.45
N ALA A 86 2.26 6.69 15.63
CA ALA A 86 3.45 5.93 16.01
C ALA A 86 4.69 6.82 16.16
N ARG A 87 4.84 7.81 15.27
CA ARG A 87 5.93 8.79 15.34
C ARG A 87 5.80 9.70 16.56
N LEU A 88 4.57 10.11 16.88
CA LEU A 88 4.24 10.98 18.01
C LEU A 88 4.05 10.21 19.33
N ARG A 89 4.13 8.88 19.31
CA ARG A 89 3.95 7.99 20.48
C ARG A 89 2.63 8.23 21.24
N LYS A 90 1.52 8.43 20.50
CA LYS A 90 0.18 8.61 21.09
C LYS A 90 -0.28 7.34 21.83
N PRO A 91 -1.10 7.40 22.88
CA PRO A 91 -1.61 6.21 23.56
C PRO A 91 -2.23 5.19 22.58
N GLY A 92 -1.97 3.90 22.77
CA GLY A 92 -2.48 2.84 21.88
C GLY A 92 -1.82 2.74 20.50
N TRP A 93 -0.78 3.56 20.21
CA TRP A 93 -0.19 3.64 18.87
C TRP A 93 0.33 2.31 18.31
N LYS A 94 0.79 1.36 19.15
CA LYS A 94 1.40 0.10 18.67
C LYS A 94 0.43 -0.71 17.81
N ALA A 95 -0.81 -0.90 18.28
CA ALA A 95 -1.82 -1.67 17.57
C ALA A 95 -2.28 -0.93 16.30
N GLN A 96 -2.59 0.36 16.43
CA GLN A 96 -2.97 1.21 15.31
C GLN A 96 -1.89 1.19 14.21
N HIS A 97 -0.63 1.37 14.58
CA HIS A 97 0.50 1.28 13.67
C HIS A 97 0.53 -0.07 12.95
N ALA A 98 0.44 -1.18 13.69
CA ALA A 98 0.52 -2.51 13.10
C ALA A 98 -0.60 -2.77 12.09
N TYR A 99 -1.86 -2.49 12.45
CA TYR A 99 -3.01 -2.75 11.58
C TYR A 99 -3.03 -1.85 10.35
N PHE A 100 -2.81 -0.54 10.50
CA PHE A 100 -2.85 0.38 9.35
C PHE A 100 -1.64 0.24 8.44
N MET A 101 -0.43 0.02 8.98
CA MET A 101 0.74 -0.21 8.13
C MET A 101 0.63 -1.54 7.37
N CYS A 102 0.19 -2.62 8.03
CA CYS A 102 -0.04 -3.90 7.32
C CYS A 102 -1.17 -3.76 6.30
N GLY A 103 -2.27 -3.08 6.65
CA GLY A 103 -3.38 -2.80 5.74
C GLY A 103 -2.95 -2.01 4.51
N SER A 104 -2.07 -1.00 4.68
CA SER A 104 -1.51 -0.26 3.54
C SER A 104 -0.71 -1.16 2.60
N TYR A 105 0.03 -2.12 3.14
CA TYR A 105 0.82 -3.06 2.36
C TYR A 105 -0.04 -4.09 1.63
N VAL A 106 -1.09 -4.61 2.29
CA VAL A 106 -2.09 -5.47 1.65
C VAL A 106 -2.80 -4.71 0.52
N GLY A 107 -3.17 -3.45 0.74
CA GLY A 107 -3.75 -2.59 -0.29
C GLY A 107 -2.82 -2.37 -1.48
N LEU A 108 -1.53 -2.14 -1.24
CA LEU A 108 -0.51 -2.04 -2.29
C LEU A 108 -0.44 -3.32 -3.14
N LEU A 109 -0.42 -4.50 -2.50
CA LEU A 109 -0.41 -5.78 -3.20
C LEU A 109 -1.71 -6.00 -3.99
N ALA A 110 -2.86 -5.65 -3.42
CA ALA A 110 -4.16 -5.76 -4.09
C ALA A 110 -4.23 -4.86 -5.33
N ALA A 111 -3.79 -3.61 -5.22
CA ALA A 111 -3.76 -2.66 -6.33
C ALA A 111 -2.81 -3.14 -7.45
N PHE A 112 -1.61 -3.58 -7.11
CA PHE A 112 -0.64 -4.11 -8.08
C PHE A 112 -1.18 -5.37 -8.79
N ALA A 113 -1.78 -6.29 -8.03
CA ALA A 113 -2.36 -7.50 -8.60
C ALA A 113 -3.56 -7.17 -9.51
N ALA A 114 -4.45 -6.28 -9.10
CA ALA A 114 -5.58 -5.83 -9.90
C ALA A 114 -5.13 -5.19 -11.22
N GLU A 115 -4.14 -4.29 -11.15
CA GLU A 115 -3.56 -3.59 -12.31
C GLU A 115 -2.85 -4.55 -13.27
N THR A 116 -2.14 -5.54 -12.74
CA THR A 116 -1.50 -6.58 -13.57
C THR A 116 -2.57 -7.41 -14.28
N MET A 117 -3.60 -7.82 -13.56
CA MET A 117 -4.63 -8.70 -14.11
C MET A 117 -5.49 -8.01 -15.17
N THR A 118 -5.82 -6.73 -15.01
CA THR A 118 -6.55 -5.96 -16.04
C THR A 118 -5.76 -5.78 -17.34
N ARG A 119 -4.42 -5.88 -17.31
CA ARG A 119 -3.56 -5.75 -18.49
C ARG A 119 -3.31 -7.08 -19.22
N TYR A 120 -3.28 -8.20 -18.49
CA TYR A 120 -2.89 -9.50 -19.07
C TYR A 120 -4.03 -10.52 -19.20
N LEU A 121 -5.12 -10.41 -18.44
CA LEU A 121 -6.26 -11.32 -18.53
C LEU A 121 -7.41 -10.71 -19.33
N TRP A 122 -8.16 -11.56 -20.04
CA TRP A 122 -9.27 -11.16 -20.88
C TRP A 122 -10.60 -11.07 -20.11
N LEU A 123 -10.52 -10.68 -18.84
CA LEU A 123 -11.67 -10.49 -17.98
C LEU A 123 -12.18 -9.05 -18.10
N PRO A 124 -13.50 -8.80 -17.97
CA PRO A 124 -14.01 -7.44 -17.84
C PRO A 124 -13.33 -6.69 -16.69
N PHE A 125 -13.01 -5.41 -16.90
CA PHE A 125 -12.23 -4.60 -15.96
C PHE A 125 -12.69 -4.73 -14.50
N PHE A 126 -13.97 -4.49 -14.22
CA PHE A 126 -14.51 -4.55 -12.86
C PHE A 126 -14.45 -5.96 -12.27
N THR A 127 -14.70 -6.98 -13.08
CA THR A 127 -14.63 -8.38 -12.63
C THR A 127 -13.21 -8.75 -12.20
N ALA A 128 -12.21 -8.41 -13.01
CA ALA A 128 -10.80 -8.65 -12.70
C ALA A 128 -10.39 -7.93 -11.40
N VAL A 129 -10.67 -6.62 -11.32
CA VAL A 129 -10.31 -5.79 -10.16
C VAL A 129 -10.97 -6.32 -8.89
N THR A 130 -12.29 -6.62 -8.93
CA THR A 130 -13.03 -7.07 -7.75
C THR A 130 -12.53 -8.42 -7.25
N ILE A 131 -12.45 -9.44 -8.11
CA ILE A 131 -12.07 -10.80 -7.67
C ILE A 131 -10.66 -10.82 -7.08
N VAL A 132 -9.72 -10.18 -7.77
CA VAL A 132 -8.30 -10.19 -7.37
C VAL A 132 -8.11 -9.38 -6.09
N SER A 133 -8.68 -8.17 -6.03
CA SER A 133 -8.54 -7.31 -4.85
C SER A 133 -9.17 -7.95 -3.62
N LEU A 134 -10.39 -8.52 -3.73
CA LEU A 134 -11.05 -9.18 -2.61
C LEU A 134 -10.26 -10.40 -2.14
N THR A 135 -9.68 -11.18 -3.04
CA THR A 135 -8.86 -12.33 -2.68
C THR A 135 -7.62 -11.92 -1.89
N VAL A 136 -6.87 -10.94 -2.40
CA VAL A 136 -5.66 -10.43 -1.73
C VAL A 136 -6.00 -9.81 -0.37
N ILE A 137 -7.05 -8.98 -0.32
CA ILE A 137 -7.51 -8.34 0.91
C ILE A 137 -7.97 -9.39 1.93
N PHE A 138 -8.75 -10.39 1.51
CA PHE A 138 -9.24 -11.45 2.39
C PHE A 138 -8.08 -12.23 3.02
N ILE A 139 -7.13 -12.69 2.21
CA ILE A 139 -5.93 -13.38 2.70
C ILE A 139 -5.14 -12.45 3.64
N GLY A 140 -4.93 -11.20 3.24
CA GLY A 140 -4.23 -10.21 4.05
C GLY A 140 -4.88 -9.99 5.41
N ILE A 141 -6.20 -9.85 5.46
CA ILE A 141 -7.00 -9.72 6.68
C ILE A 141 -6.81 -10.95 7.58
N LEU A 142 -6.95 -12.16 7.03
CA LEU A 142 -6.75 -13.40 7.80
C LEU A 142 -5.35 -13.45 8.44
N LEU A 143 -4.31 -13.14 7.66
CA LEU A 143 -2.94 -13.09 8.15
C LEU A 143 -2.75 -12.00 9.22
N MET A 144 -3.33 -10.81 9.02
CA MET A 144 -3.26 -9.70 9.97
C MET A 144 -3.87 -10.08 11.33
N PHE A 145 -5.11 -10.56 11.35
CA PHE A 145 -5.77 -10.98 12.59
C PHE A 145 -5.12 -12.19 13.25
N ARG A 146 -4.48 -13.06 12.45
CA ARG A 146 -3.69 -14.18 12.97
C ARG A 146 -2.38 -13.71 13.61
N PHE A 147 -1.58 -12.89 12.95
CA PHE A 147 -0.19 -12.62 13.37
C PHE A 147 -0.01 -11.36 14.21
N ILE A 148 -0.78 -10.30 13.97
CA ILE A 148 -0.60 -9.01 14.66
C ILE A 148 -0.74 -9.14 16.19
N PRO A 149 -1.81 -9.77 16.74
CA PRO A 149 -1.95 -9.90 18.19
C PRO A 149 -0.78 -10.64 18.86
N ARG A 150 -0.30 -11.72 18.22
CA ARG A 150 0.85 -12.49 18.71
C ARG A 150 2.13 -11.66 18.75
N ILE A 151 2.39 -10.89 17.70
CA ILE A 151 3.56 -10.03 17.61
C ILE A 151 3.49 -8.91 18.64
N LEU A 152 2.31 -8.28 18.81
CA LEU A 152 2.13 -7.20 19.77
C LEU A 152 2.40 -7.66 21.21
N ASN A 153 1.95 -8.86 21.58
CA ASN A 153 2.19 -9.44 22.91
C ASN A 153 3.68 -9.78 23.18
N GLN A 154 4.50 -9.91 22.14
CA GLN A 154 5.95 -10.17 22.28
C GLN A 154 6.78 -8.90 22.44
N ILE A 155 6.21 -7.73 22.12
CA ILE A 155 6.89 -6.42 22.13
C ILE A 155 6.19 -5.40 23.04
N SER A 156 5.13 -5.83 23.73
CA SER A 156 4.31 -5.02 24.64
C SER A 156 5.10 -4.66 25.88
#